data_AF-A0A537X896-F1
#
_entry.id   AF-A0A537X896-F1
#
_cell.length_a   1.000
_cell.length_b   1.000
_cell.length_c   1.000
_cell.angle_alpha   90.00
_cell.angle_beta   90.00
_cell.angle_gamma   90.00
#
_symmetry.space_group_name_H-M   'P 1'
#
loop_
_entity.id
_entity.type
_entity.pdbx_description
1 polymer ?
#
loop_
_entity_poly.entity_id
_entity_poly.type
_entity_poly.pdbx_seq_one_letter_code
_entity_poly.pdbx_strand_id
1 'polypeptide(L)'
;MTPLAAPRYPQPIRIDARQRRLWILGQRCHHGATGALLAGVAAGGLAGAKLTARTSVALGAAASLLMAHDWKDRSMWFRPGEQP
;
A
#
# COMPACT_ATOMS: atom_id res chain seq x y z
N MET A 1 9.69 -32.35 -8.15
CA MET A 1 9.49 -31.31 -7.12
C MET A 1 8.02 -31.32 -6.74
N THR A 2 7.70 -31.81 -5.56
CA THR A 2 6.34 -31.84 -5.02
C THR A 2 5.89 -30.41 -4.72
N PRO A 3 4.71 -29.94 -5.17
CA PRO A 3 4.21 -28.66 -4.74
C PRO A 3 4.01 -28.70 -3.23
N LEU A 4 4.72 -27.83 -2.49
CA LEU A 4 4.49 -27.66 -1.06
C LEU A 4 3.01 -27.28 -0.88
N ALA A 5 2.28 -28.09 -0.11
CA ALA A 5 0.88 -27.86 0.19
C ALA A 5 0.67 -26.39 0.61
N ALA A 6 -0.27 -25.71 -0.05
CA ALA A 6 -0.61 -24.34 0.31
C ALA A 6 -0.94 -24.28 1.82
N PRO A 7 -0.38 -23.30 2.56
CA PRO A 7 -0.55 -23.23 4.00
C PRO A 7 -2.03 -23.22 4.38
N ARG A 8 -2.42 -24.10 5.31
CA ARG A 8 -3.82 -24.29 5.79
C ARG A 8 -4.38 -23.11 6.57
N TYR A 9 -3.55 -22.10 6.84
CA TYR A 9 -3.96 -20.83 7.45
C TYR A 9 -3.53 -19.69 6.52
N PRO A 10 -4.39 -18.68 6.28
CA PRO A 10 -3.97 -17.49 5.54
C PRO A 10 -2.78 -16.89 6.29
N GLN A 11 -1.60 -16.94 5.67
CA GLN A 11 -0.43 -16.34 6.28
C GLN A 11 -0.67 -14.84 6.40
N PRO A 12 -0.61 -14.26 7.63
CA PRO A 12 -0.90 -12.84 7.83
C PRO A 12 0.03 -11.94 7.01
N ILE A 13 1.26 -12.41 6.77
CA ILE A 13 2.25 -11.75 5.93
C ILE A 13 2.75 -12.77 4.92
N ARG A 14 2.71 -12.44 3.62
CA ARG A 14 3.28 -13.26 2.55
C ARG A 14 4.20 -12.40 1.68
N ILE A 15 5.42 -12.87 1.46
CA ILE A 15 6.41 -12.22 0.58
C ILE A 15 6.60 -13.10 -0.66
N ASP A 16 6.35 -12.54 -1.84
CA ASP A 16 6.79 -13.12 -3.11
C ASP A 16 8.09 -12.43 -3.52
N ALA A 17 9.23 -13.10 -3.28
CA ALA A 17 10.55 -12.58 -3.61
C ALA A 17 10.79 -12.50 -5.13
N ARG A 18 10.11 -13.33 -5.93
CA ARG A 18 10.27 -13.37 -7.39
C ARG A 18 9.65 -12.13 -8.02
N GLN A 19 8.43 -11.80 -7.59
CA GLN A 19 7.71 -10.61 -8.07
C GLN A 19 8.00 -9.38 -7.21
N ARG A 20 8.77 -9.51 -6.11
CA ARG A 20 9.05 -8.47 -5.11
C ARG A 20 7.76 -7.87 -4.53
N ARG A 21 6.77 -8.72 -4.23
CA ARG A 21 5.44 -8.31 -3.73
C ARG A 21 5.26 -8.70 -2.27
N LEU A 22 4.76 -7.76 -1.48
CA LEU A 22 4.35 -7.99 -0.10
C LEU A 22 2.83 -8.07 -0.03
N TRP A 23 2.33 -9.02 0.76
CA TRP A 23 0.92 -9.20 1.05
C TRP A 23 0.71 -9.16 2.56
N ILE A 24 -0.32 -8.45 2.99
CA ILE A 24 -0.75 -8.37 4.39
C ILE A 24 -2.22 -8.76 4.44
N LEU A 25 -2.55 -9.79 5.23
CA LEU A 25 -3.91 -10.33 5.37
C LEU A 25 -4.57 -10.65 4.01
N GLY A 26 -3.79 -11.20 3.08
CA GLY A 26 -4.26 -11.51 1.74
C GLY A 26 -4.43 -10.30 0.79
N GLN A 27 -4.04 -9.09 1.20
CA GLN A 27 -4.03 -7.88 0.36
C GLN A 27 -2.62 -7.55 -0.10
N ARG A 28 -2.43 -7.31 -1.40
CA ARG A 28 -1.14 -6.88 -1.94
C ARG A 28 -0.89 -5.42 -1.54
N CYS A 29 0.27 -5.15 -0.98
CA CYS A 29 0.73 -3.79 -0.71
C CYS A 29 1.14 -3.12 -2.02
N HIS A 30 0.42 -2.09 -2.41
CA HIS A 30 0.76 -1.21 -3.53
C HIS A 30 1.40 0.08 -3.01
N HIS A 31 2.40 0.58 -3.71
CA HIS A 31 3.00 1.87 -3.37
C HIS A 31 1.95 2.98 -3.55
N GLY A 32 1.12 2.88 -4.59
CA GLY A 32 0.08 3.87 -4.82
C GLY A 32 -1.06 3.84 -3.80
N ALA A 33 -1.47 2.64 -3.34
CA ALA A 33 -2.41 2.51 -2.22
C ALA A 33 -1.84 3.13 -0.92
N THR A 34 -0.56 2.86 -0.66
CA THR A 34 0.16 3.43 0.49
C THR A 34 0.23 4.96 0.38
N GLY A 35 0.52 5.49 -0.81
CA GLY A 35 0.51 6.92 -1.09
C GLY A 35 -0.87 7.54 -0.84
N ALA A 36 -1.95 6.92 -1.32
CA ALA A 36 -3.31 7.42 -1.09
C ALA A 36 -3.68 7.47 0.39
N LEU A 37 -3.31 6.45 1.18
CA LEU A 37 -3.50 6.45 2.64
C LEU A 37 -2.70 7.57 3.32
N LEU A 38 -1.43 7.74 2.93
CA LEU A 38 -0.57 8.80 3.47
C LEU A 38 -1.09 10.20 3.12
N ALA A 39 -1.62 10.40 1.92
CA ALA A 39 -2.27 11.66 1.52
C ALA A 39 -3.49 11.95 2.42
N GLY A 40 -4.32 10.94 2.69
CA GLY A 40 -5.45 11.05 3.62
C GLY A 40 -5.01 11.43 5.03
N VAL A 41 -3.96 10.80 5.55
CA VAL A 41 -3.38 11.14 6.86
C VAL A 41 -2.83 12.56 6.90
N ALA A 42 -2.12 13.00 5.84
CA ALA A 42 -1.58 14.35 5.76
C ALA A 42 -2.70 15.40 5.72
N ALA A 43 -3.74 15.17 4.91
CA ALA A 43 -4.89 16.06 4.80
C ALA A 43 -5.69 16.11 6.12
N GLY A 44 -6.01 14.95 6.71
CA GLY A 44 -6.73 14.86 7.97
C GLY A 44 -5.94 15.44 9.15
N GLY A 45 -4.63 15.19 9.20
CA GLY A 45 -3.74 15.74 10.20
C GLY A 45 -3.60 17.26 10.10
N LEU A 46 -3.57 17.81 8.88
CA LEU A 46 -3.60 19.26 8.65
C LEU A 46 -4.95 19.86 9.08
N ALA A 47 -6.07 19.28 8.61
CA ALA A 47 -7.42 19.77 8.90
C ALA A 47 -7.75 19.72 10.40
N GLY A 48 -7.29 18.68 11.10
CA GLY A 48 -7.46 18.53 12.56
C GLY A 48 -6.41 19.25 13.40
N ALA A 49 -5.52 20.05 12.79
CA ALA A 49 -4.38 20.72 13.44
C ALA A 49 -3.50 19.76 14.29
N LYS A 50 -3.43 18.48 13.89
CA LYS A 50 -2.61 17.44 14.53
C LYS A 50 -1.20 17.35 13.93
N LEU A 51 -1.00 17.90 12.74
CA LEU A 51 0.29 17.97 12.05
C LEU A 51 0.59 19.42 11.66
N THR A 52 1.88 19.79 11.66
CA THR A 52 2.31 21.09 11.15
C THR A 52 2.09 21.18 9.63
N ALA A 53 1.89 22.39 9.12
CA ALA A 53 1.80 22.62 7.66
C ALA A 53 3.01 22.04 6.90
N ARG A 54 4.22 22.20 7.43
CA ARG A 54 5.45 21.64 6.84
C ARG A 54 5.40 20.11 6.78
N THR A 55 5.01 19.46 7.87
CA THR A 55 4.86 18.00 7.92
C THR A 55 3.81 17.52 6.92
N SER A 56 2.67 18.21 6.85
CA SER A 56 1.58 17.87 5.93
C SER A 56 1.99 18.04 4.48
N VAL A 57 2.74 19.09 4.13
CA VAL A 57 3.28 19.29 2.78
C VAL A 57 4.29 18.20 2.42
N ALA A 58 5.23 17.89 3.32
CA ALA A 58 6.23 16.86 3.08
C ALA A 58 5.59 15.47 2.89
N LEU A 59 4.63 15.11 3.75
CA LEU A 59 3.89 13.86 3.63
C LEU A 59 3.04 13.84 2.36
N GLY A 60 2.34 14.93 2.04
CA GLY A 60 1.54 15.05 0.82
C GLY A 60 2.38 14.90 -0.45
N ALA A 61 3.59 15.48 -0.49
CA ALA A 61 4.51 15.33 -1.61
C ALA A 61 4.99 13.88 -1.75
N ALA A 62 5.44 13.23 -0.66
CA ALA A 62 5.86 11.83 -0.68
C ALA A 62 4.72 10.89 -1.08
N ALA A 63 3.52 11.12 -0.54
CA ALA A 63 2.30 10.39 -0.89
C ALA A 63 1.97 10.52 -2.39
N SER A 64 2.06 11.73 -2.93
CA SER A 64 1.81 12.00 -4.35
C SER A 64 2.82 11.30 -5.25
N LEU A 65 4.10 11.28 -4.87
CA LEU A 65 5.14 10.56 -5.60
C LEU A 65 4.90 9.04 -5.61
N LEU A 66 4.46 8.47 -4.48
CA LEU A 66 4.12 7.04 -4.40
C LEU A 66 2.92 6.69 -5.28
N MET A 67 1.88 7.53 -5.27
CA MET A 67 0.72 7.39 -6.16
C MET A 67 1.12 7.50 -7.63
N ALA A 68 1.97 8.48 -7.97
CA ALA A 68 2.45 8.68 -9.33
C ALA A 68 3.33 7.50 -9.81
N HIS A 69 4.22 7.01 -8.95
CA HIS A 69 5.11 5.88 -9.26
C HIS A 69 4.34 4.62 -9.65
N ASP A 70 3.20 4.39 -9.01
CA ASP A 70 2.40 3.17 -9.15
C ASP A 70 1.06 3.43 -9.87
N TRP A 71 0.93 4.57 -10.57
CA TRP A 71 -0.33 5.04 -11.15
C TRP A 71 -0.92 4.09 -12.20
N LYS A 72 -0.05 3.30 -12.84
CA LYS A 72 -0.45 2.27 -13.81
C LYS A 72 -1.38 1.23 -13.17
N ASP A 73 -1.16 0.90 -11.91
CA ASP A 73 -1.90 -0.14 -11.18
C ASP A 73 -3.08 0.43 -10.37
N ARG A 74 -3.49 1.69 -10.60
CA ARG A 74 -4.49 2.41 -9.79
C ARG A 74 -5.84 1.71 -9.64
N SER A 75 -6.27 0.96 -10.64
CA SER A 75 -7.54 0.20 -10.59
C SER A 75 -7.47 -1.01 -9.63
N MET A 76 -6.27 -1.40 -9.19
CA MET A 76 -6.01 -2.55 -8.34
C MET A 76 -5.57 -2.16 -6.93
N TRP A 77 -5.24 -0.89 -6.65
CA TRP A 77 -4.70 -0.44 -5.36
C TRP A 77 -5.45 -0.95 -4.14
N PHE A 78 -6.78 -1.01 -4.21
CA PHE A 78 -7.65 -1.44 -3.11
C PHE A 78 -8.47 -2.69 -3.44
N ARG A 79 -8.14 -3.40 -4.52
CA ARG A 79 -8.92 -4.57 -4.94
C ARG A 79 -8.66 -5.74 -3.99
N PRO A 80 -9.69 -6.34 -3.38
CA PRO A 80 -9.48 -7.45 -2.46
C PRO A 80 -9.05 -8.74 -3.18
N GLY A 81 -8.32 -9.60 -2.46
CA GLY A 81 -8.01 -10.96 -2.89
C GLY A 81 -6.75 -11.08 -3.75
N GLU A 82 -6.51 -12.27 -4.31
CA GLU A 82 -5.33 -12.53 -5.14
C GLU A 82 -5.41 -11.78 -6.48
N GLN A 83 -4.66 -10.70 -6.55
CA GLN A 83 -4.42 -9.87 -7.72
C GLN A 83 -3.31 -10.44 -8.62
N PRO A 84 -3.43 -10.29 -9.96
CA PRO A 84 -2.44 -10.79 -10.93
C PRO A 84 -1.07 -10.11 -10.84
#